data_AF-A0A4Q5SK89-F1
#
_entry.id   AF-A0A4Q5SK89-F1
#
_cell.length_a   1.000
_cell.length_b   1.000
_cell.length_c   1.000
_cell.angle_alpha   90.00
_cell.angle_beta   90.00
_cell.angle_gamma   90.00
#
_symmetry.space_group_name_H-M   'P 1'
#
loop_
_entity.id
_entity.type
_entity.pdbx_description
1 polymer ?
#
loop_
_entity_poly.entity_id
_entity_poly.type
_entity_poly.pdbx_seq_one_letter_code
_entity_poly.pdbx_strand_id
1 'polypeptide(L)'
;MMKKLFFLAMALCAVFSACKKSQPLTAAADGSLSASVKKTKNAVVDTRAPLYWNPYEYNIVHDDYIPESEWLANINWVDNNLKAYGYKMICI
;
A
#
# COMPACT_ATOMS: atom_id res chain seq x y z
N MET A 1 11.01 -35.08 35.87
CA MET A 1 10.30 -34.14 34.97
C MET A 1 11.15 -32.91 34.59
N MET A 2 12.47 -33.04 34.37
CA MET A 2 13.37 -31.90 34.07
C MET A 2 13.76 -31.76 32.58
N LYS A 3 13.30 -32.67 31.71
CA LYS A 3 13.62 -32.62 30.27
C LYS A 3 12.75 -31.62 29.49
N LYS A 4 11.55 -31.28 29.99
CA LYS A 4 10.66 -30.29 29.36
C LYS A 4 11.13 -28.84 29.53
N LEU A 5 11.91 -28.56 30.58
CA LEU A 5 12.43 -27.21 30.85
C LEU A 5 13.63 -26.87 29.96
N PHE A 6 14.44 -27.86 29.60
CA PHE A 6 15.56 -27.66 28.66
C PHE A 6 15.11 -27.39 27.22
N PHE A 7 14.02 -28.03 26.77
CA PHE A 7 13.48 -27.79 25.42
C PHE A 7 12.80 -26.42 25.26
N LEU A 8 12.23 -25.86 26.34
CA LEU A 8 11.61 -24.52 26.29
C LEU A 8 12.66 -23.39 26.24
N ALA A 9 13.83 -23.59 26.85
CA ALA A 9 14.91 -22.60 26.84
C ALA A 9 15.60 -22.46 25.48
N MET A 10 15.67 -23.54 24.69
CA MET A 10 16.32 -23.51 23.37
C MET A 10 15.45 -22.82 22.29
N ALA A 11 14.13 -22.80 22.47
CA ALA A 11 13.20 -22.11 21.57
C ALA A 11 13.17 -20.59 21.77
N LEU A 12 13.53 -20.09 22.95
CA LEU A 12 13.59 -18.64 23.23
C LEU A 12 14.83 -17.97 22.62
N CYS A 13 15.92 -18.73 22.44
CA CYS A 13 17.19 -18.19 21.96
C CYS A 13 17.19 -17.92 20.44
N ALA A 14 16.31 -18.57 19.68
CA ALA A 14 16.20 -18.41 18.23
C ALA A 14 15.50 -17.12 17.78
N VAL A 15 14.81 -16.40 18.69
CA VAL A 15 14.01 -15.21 18.35
C VAL A 15 14.84 -13.91 18.39
N PHE A 16 16.01 -13.90 19.03
CA PHE A 16 16.82 -12.68 19.20
C PHE A 16 17.96 -12.47 18.19
N SER A 17 18.19 -13.39 17.24
CA SER A 17 19.35 -13.32 16.32
C SER A 17 19.06 -12.76 14.91
N ALA A 18 17.86 -12.24 14.63
CA ALA A 18 17.52 -11.75 13.30
C ALA A 18 17.61 -10.22 13.10
N CYS A 19 18.36 -9.50 13.95
CA CYS A 19 18.65 -8.08 13.71
C CYS A 19 19.98 -7.92 12.95
N LYS A 20 19.96 -8.15 11.63
CA LYS A 20 21.07 -7.70 10.76
C LYS A 20 21.04 -6.18 10.68
N LYS A 21 21.98 -5.53 11.36
CA LYS A 21 22.31 -4.11 11.18
C LYS A 21 22.83 -3.94 9.75
N SER A 22 22.03 -3.35 8.86
CA SER A 22 22.49 -3.01 7.51
C SER A 22 23.59 -1.96 7.62
N GLN A 23 24.76 -2.27 7.04
CA GLN A 23 25.80 -1.27 6.88
C GLN A 23 25.39 -0.34 5.72
N PRO A 24 25.59 0.98 5.84
CA PRO A 24 25.42 1.86 4.70
C PRO A 24 26.52 1.55 3.69
N LEU A 25 26.14 1.28 2.44
CA LEU A 25 27.07 1.30 1.32
C LEU A 25 27.66 2.71 1.23
N THR A 26 28.95 2.84 1.46
CA THR A 26 29.72 4.01 1.05
C THR A 26 29.94 3.92 -0.46
N ALA A 27 29.10 4.59 -1.24
CA ALA A 27 29.45 4.95 -2.62
C ALA A 27 30.28 6.25 -2.55
N ALA A 28 31.56 6.13 -2.87
CA ALA A 28 32.42 7.28 -3.08
C ALA A 28 32.28 7.75 -4.55
N ALA A 29 32.08 9.07 -4.67
CA ALA A 29 32.43 9.95 -5.78
C ALA A 29 31.79 9.72 -7.16
N ASP A 30 30.65 10.35 -7.39
CA ASP A 30 30.47 11.27 -8.52
C ASP A 30 29.51 12.42 -8.15
N GLY A 31 29.86 13.62 -8.60
CA GLY A 31 29.30 14.86 -8.09
C GLY A 31 27.92 15.18 -8.65
N SER A 32 26.98 15.59 -7.80
CA SER A 32 25.91 16.52 -8.17
C SER A 32 25.07 16.92 -6.95
N LEU A 33 24.98 18.25 -6.75
CA LEU A 33 23.96 19.02 -6.01
C LEU A 33 23.59 18.56 -4.60
N SER A 34 24.20 19.24 -3.61
CA SER A 34 23.68 19.34 -2.23
C SER A 34 22.37 20.11 -2.21
N ALA A 35 21.27 19.47 -2.60
CA ALA A 35 19.96 19.86 -2.12
C ALA A 35 19.88 19.44 -0.65
N SER A 36 19.66 20.40 0.26
CA SER A 36 19.28 20.09 1.64
C SER A 36 18.05 19.19 1.61
N VAL A 37 18.26 17.88 1.81
CA VAL A 37 17.20 16.91 2.00
C VAL A 37 16.50 17.30 3.29
N LYS A 38 15.40 18.07 3.18
CA LYS A 38 14.42 18.10 4.25
C LYS A 38 14.04 16.64 4.47
N LYS A 39 14.34 16.13 5.66
CA LYS A 39 13.93 14.81 6.12
C LYS A 39 12.40 14.78 6.12
N THR A 40 11.80 14.49 4.98
CA THR A 40 10.39 14.19 4.85
C THR A 40 10.14 13.02 5.77
N LYS A 41 9.19 13.18 6.70
CA LYS A 41 8.69 12.05 7.48
C LYS A 41 8.34 10.97 6.45
N ASN A 42 8.92 9.77 6.60
CA ASN A 42 8.61 8.64 5.72
C ASN A 42 7.09 8.57 5.58
N ALA A 43 6.58 8.79 4.36
CA ALA A 43 5.17 8.62 4.11
C ALA A 43 4.82 7.18 4.49
N VAL A 44 3.85 7.02 5.39
CA VAL A 44 3.29 5.70 5.65
C VAL A 44 2.59 5.29 4.36
N VAL A 45 3.23 4.43 3.58
CA VAL A 45 2.65 3.87 2.37
C VAL A 45 1.58 2.89 2.80
N ASP A 46 0.33 3.15 2.40
CA ASP A 46 -0.74 2.17 2.53
C ASP A 46 -0.44 1.03 1.55
N THR A 47 -0.21 -0.16 2.08
CA THR A 47 0.11 -1.35 1.29
C THR A 47 -1.13 -2.08 0.79
N ARG A 48 -2.34 -1.62 1.16
CA ARG A 48 -3.59 -2.21 0.70
C ARG A 48 -3.84 -1.85 -0.76
N ALA A 49 -4.52 -2.74 -1.47
CA ALA A 49 -4.97 -2.47 -2.82
C ALA A 49 -5.92 -1.25 -2.83
N PRO A 50 -5.86 -0.40 -3.88
CA PRO A 50 -6.77 0.72 -4.02
C PRO A 50 -8.21 0.23 -4.19
N LEU A 51 -9.13 0.84 -3.46
CA LEU A 51 -10.57 0.66 -3.67
C LEU A 51 -11.07 1.74 -4.63
N TYR A 52 -11.54 1.33 -5.79
CA TYR A 52 -12.02 2.19 -6.86
C TYR A 52 -13.23 1.58 -7.58
N TRP A 53 -13.92 2.41 -8.35
CA TRP A 53 -14.99 2.01 -9.26
C TRP A 53 -14.62 2.38 -10.70
N ASN A 54 -15.04 1.60 -11.70
CA ASN A 54 -14.81 1.88 -13.12
C ASN A 54 -16.05 1.57 -13.98
N PRO A 55 -16.20 2.17 -15.18
CA PRO A 55 -17.32 1.93 -16.08
C PRO A 55 -17.08 0.76 -17.06
N TYR A 56 -16.05 -0.08 -16.86
CA TYR A 56 -15.47 -0.97 -17.87
C TYR A 56 -16.42 -2.06 -18.41
N GLU A 57 -17.55 -2.29 -17.74
CA GLU A 57 -18.57 -3.21 -18.23
C GLU A 57 -19.60 -2.52 -19.13
N TYR A 58 -19.72 -1.19 -19.06
CA TYR A 58 -20.70 -0.44 -19.83
C TYR A 58 -20.46 -0.60 -21.32
N ASN A 59 -19.22 -0.39 -21.78
CA ASN A 59 -18.85 -0.50 -23.18
C ASN A 59 -18.89 -1.95 -23.70
N ILE A 60 -18.67 -2.95 -22.84
CA ILE A 60 -18.80 -4.36 -23.23
C ILE A 60 -20.25 -4.71 -23.51
N VAL A 61 -21.19 -4.17 -22.70
CA VAL A 61 -22.62 -4.47 -22.82
C VAL A 61 -23.31 -3.65 -23.91
N HIS A 62 -22.91 -2.39 -24.07
CA HIS A 62 -23.62 -1.41 -24.93
C HIS A 62 -22.89 -1.10 -26.25
N ASP A 63 -21.64 -1.56 -26.41
CA ASP A 63 -20.77 -1.20 -27.55
C ASP A 63 -20.65 0.32 -27.76
N ASP A 64 -20.66 1.07 -26.65
CA ASP A 64 -20.63 2.54 -26.65
C ASP A 64 -19.97 3.10 -25.38
N TYR A 65 -19.68 4.39 -25.39
CA TYR A 65 -19.22 5.14 -24.22
C TYR A 65 -20.35 5.31 -23.20
N ILE A 66 -19.98 5.34 -21.91
CA ILE A 66 -20.95 5.67 -20.85
C ILE A 66 -21.44 7.12 -21.03
N PRO A 67 -22.77 7.36 -21.09
CA PRO A 67 -23.30 8.72 -21.12
C PRO A 67 -22.92 9.49 -19.85
N GLU A 68 -22.65 10.79 -19.98
CA GLU A 68 -22.22 11.62 -18.85
C GLU A 68 -23.22 11.61 -17.68
N SER A 69 -24.53 11.58 -17.97
CA SER A 69 -25.58 11.50 -16.95
C SER A 69 -25.52 10.18 -16.18
N GLU A 70 -25.24 9.07 -16.86
CA GLU A 70 -25.12 7.75 -16.24
C GLU A 70 -23.82 7.67 -15.43
N TRP A 71 -22.73 8.24 -15.95
CA TRP A 71 -21.48 8.30 -15.23
C TRP A 71 -21.62 9.10 -13.92
N LEU A 72 -22.28 10.27 -13.98
CA LEU A 72 -22.56 11.09 -12.80
C LEU A 72 -23.46 10.36 -11.79
N ALA A 73 -24.47 9.63 -12.25
CA ALA A 73 -25.34 8.84 -11.38
C ALA A 73 -24.53 7.78 -10.60
N ASN A 74 -23.59 7.11 -11.27
CA ASN A 74 -22.70 6.12 -10.64
C ASN A 74 -21.71 6.78 -9.67
N ILE A 75 -21.13 7.93 -10.00
CA ILE A 75 -20.26 8.70 -9.09
C ILE A 75 -21.03 9.05 -7.79
N ASN A 76 -22.24 9.58 -7.93
CA ASN A 76 -23.08 9.93 -6.79
C ASN A 76 -23.45 8.69 -5.97
N TRP A 77 -23.73 7.58 -6.63
CA TRP A 77 -24.01 6.32 -5.94
C TRP A 77 -22.79 5.83 -5.15
N VAL A 78 -21.58 5.88 -5.72
CA VAL A 78 -20.33 5.51 -5.03
C VAL A 78 -20.09 6.45 -3.83
N ASP A 79 -20.30 7.75 -3.97
CA ASP A 79 -20.14 8.72 -2.88
C ASP A 79 -21.09 8.41 -1.71
N ASN A 80 -22.36 8.16 -2.02
CA ASN A 80 -23.39 7.89 -1.02
C ASN A 80 -23.26 6.51 -0.35
N ASN A 81 -22.74 5.51 -1.06
CA ASN A 81 -22.78 4.11 -0.60
C ASN A 81 -21.41 3.53 -0.25
N LEU A 82 -20.33 3.91 -0.94
CA LEU A 82 -19.03 3.23 -0.84
C LEU A 82 -17.94 4.08 -0.18
N LYS A 83 -18.10 5.39 -0.14
CA LYS A 83 -17.12 6.32 0.47
C LYS A 83 -16.80 5.99 1.92
N ALA A 84 -17.83 5.67 2.72
CA ALA A 84 -17.66 5.28 4.12
C ALA A 84 -16.82 4.00 4.30
N TYR A 85 -16.75 3.15 3.27
CA TYR A 85 -15.98 1.91 3.25
C TYR A 85 -14.57 2.06 2.66
N GLY A 86 -14.16 3.29 2.32
CA GLY A 86 -12.81 3.60 1.88
C GLY A 86 -12.58 3.63 0.37
N TYR A 87 -13.65 3.60 -0.43
CA TYR A 87 -13.56 3.90 -1.86
C TYR A 87 -13.27 5.39 -2.06
N LYS A 88 -12.16 5.70 -2.74
CA LYS A 88 -11.63 7.07 -2.86
C LYS A 88 -11.36 7.50 -4.30
N MET A 89 -11.58 6.62 -5.26
CA MET A 89 -11.20 6.85 -6.66
C MET A 89 -12.29 6.35 -7.60
N ILE A 90 -12.51 7.13 -8.65
CA ILE A 90 -13.28 6.77 -9.84
C ILE A 90 -12.27 6.66 -10.98
N CYS A 91 -12.24 5.54 -11.66
CA CYS A 91 -11.38 5.27 -12.80
C CYS A 91 -12.17 5.35 -14.10
N ILE A 92 -11.50 5.78 -15.17
CA ILE A 92 -12.03 5.83 -16.54
C ILE A 92 -11.13 5.00 -17.46
#